data_AF-A0A822D297-F1
#
_entry.id   AF-A0A822D297-F1
#
_cell.length_a   1.000
_cell.length_b   1.000
_cell.length_c   1.000
_cell.angle_alpha   90.00
_cell.angle_beta   90.00
_cell.angle_gamma   90.00
#
_symmetry.space_group_name_H-M   'P 1'
#
loop_
_entity.id
_entity.type
_entity.pdbx_description
1 polymer ?
#
loop_
_entity_poly.entity_id
_entity_poly.type
_entity_poly.pdbx_seq_one_letter_code
_entity_poly.pdbx_strand_id
1 'polypeptide(L)'
;MTSNNECCSCCQQSSYLPVRSAWAKAVLSKVENDQRLEDIDRRTWYRLARSDLLRDEYRVLFHELHEDEETTKFIEQSQEKSDNIPVQILHSLASSLLTIFIARTSANGLIGRGRMFVYSTAQFKTLLDIDDNEPCPFTSLLDIGAGDGSVTQRMAGLFQKVYATEISSIMPWRLSNYVYTVL
;
A
#
# COMPACT_ATOMS: atom_id res chain seq x y z
N MET A 1 -8.60 -0.83 61.61
CA MET A 1 -7.28 -1.17 61.05
C MET A 1 -7.48 -1.49 59.59
N THR A 2 -6.91 -0.65 58.75
CA THR A 2 -7.26 -0.39 57.36
C THR A 2 -6.72 -1.44 56.40
N SER A 3 -7.58 -1.85 55.47
CA SER A 3 -7.28 -2.68 54.30
C SER A 3 -6.31 -1.94 53.38
N ASN A 4 -5.13 -2.53 53.14
CA ASN A 4 -4.18 -2.05 52.13
C ASN A 4 -4.68 -2.50 50.74
N ASN A 5 -5.28 -1.57 50.01
CA ASN A 5 -5.42 -1.68 48.56
C ASN A 5 -4.08 -1.25 47.93
N GLU A 6 -3.24 -2.23 47.59
CA GLU A 6 -2.13 -2.00 46.68
C GLU A 6 -2.69 -1.85 45.26
N CYS A 7 -2.71 -0.59 44.79
CA CYS A 7 -3.17 -0.25 43.46
C CYS A 7 -2.05 -0.54 42.45
N CYS A 8 -2.36 -1.36 41.44
CA CYS A 8 -1.50 -1.72 40.30
C CYS A 8 -0.92 -0.47 39.61
N SER A 9 0.39 -0.40 39.42
CA SER A 9 1.12 0.69 38.75
C SER A 9 0.93 0.76 37.22
N CYS A 10 -0.20 0.30 36.67
CA CYS A 10 -0.39 0.15 35.22
C CYS A 10 -1.27 1.23 34.56
N CYS A 11 -1.66 2.28 35.29
CA CYS A 11 -2.40 3.41 34.72
C CYS A 11 -1.55 4.69 34.76
N GLN A 12 -0.51 4.76 33.94
CA GLN A 12 -0.05 6.06 33.43
C GLN A 12 -1.09 6.54 32.42
N GLN A 13 -2.10 7.26 32.92
CA GLN A 13 -2.98 8.05 32.07
C GLN A 13 -2.13 9.12 31.39
N SER A 14 -1.82 8.94 30.11
CA SER A 14 -1.26 10.01 29.30
C SER A 14 -2.27 11.15 29.26
N SER A 15 -1.93 12.25 29.93
CA SER A 15 -2.76 13.44 30.07
C SER A 15 -2.75 14.22 28.75
N TYR A 16 -3.55 13.79 27.77
CA TYR A 16 -3.80 14.58 26.57
C TYR A 16 -4.87 15.63 26.85
N LEU A 17 -4.48 16.90 26.83
CA LEU A 17 -5.42 18.02 26.69
C LEU A 17 -6.25 17.80 25.41
N PRO A 18 -7.60 17.82 25.47
CA PRO A 18 -8.41 17.52 24.30
C PRO A 18 -8.27 18.64 23.27
N VAL A 19 -7.48 18.37 22.23
CA VAL A 19 -7.37 19.22 21.05
C VAL A 19 -8.76 19.32 20.41
N ARG A 20 -9.36 20.52 20.40
CA ARG A 20 -10.75 20.69 19.96
C ARG A 20 -10.91 20.81 18.45
N SER A 21 -9.92 21.33 17.72
CA SER A 21 -10.03 21.53 16.28
C SER A 21 -9.76 20.23 15.52
N ALA A 22 -10.61 19.92 14.53
CA ALA A 22 -10.47 18.72 13.70
C ALA A 22 -9.12 18.70 12.95
N TRP A 23 -8.63 19.87 12.53
CA TRP A 23 -7.34 20.02 11.87
C TRP A 23 -6.16 19.75 12.79
N ALA A 24 -6.16 20.26 14.03
CA ALA A 24 -5.06 19.97 14.95
C ALA A 24 -5.09 18.49 15.40
N LYS A 25 -6.26 17.85 15.48
CA LYS A 25 -6.35 16.39 15.64
C LYS A 25 -5.76 15.64 14.45
N ALA A 26 -6.06 16.07 13.23
CA ALA A 26 -5.53 15.46 12.02
C ALA A 26 -4.00 15.59 11.94
N VAL A 27 -3.43 16.75 12.29
CA VAL A 27 -1.98 16.94 12.33
C VAL A 27 -1.35 16.09 13.44
N LEU A 28 -1.91 16.08 14.65
CA LEU A 28 -1.38 15.26 15.74
C LEU A 28 -1.42 13.77 15.39
N SER A 29 -2.54 13.27 14.89
CA SER A 29 -2.66 11.86 14.46
C SER A 29 -1.72 11.51 13.30
N LYS A 30 -1.43 12.45 12.38
CA LYS A 30 -0.38 12.25 11.36
C LYS A 30 0.99 12.11 12.03
N VAL A 31 1.36 13.01 12.94
CA VAL A 31 2.65 12.94 13.65
C VAL A 31 2.81 11.63 14.43
N GLU A 32 1.78 11.22 15.19
CA GLU A 32 1.80 9.96 15.93
C GLU A 32 1.89 8.74 14.99
N ASN A 33 1.17 8.78 13.87
CA ASN A 33 1.22 7.71 12.88
C ASN A 33 2.58 7.63 12.17
N ASP A 34 3.18 8.77 11.81
CA ASP A 34 4.48 8.84 11.16
C ASP A 34 5.57 8.31 12.11
N GLN A 35 5.55 8.71 13.38
CA GLN A 35 6.43 8.14 14.42
C GLN A 35 6.26 6.63 14.55
N ARG A 36 5.01 6.15 14.63
CA ARG A 36 4.73 4.72 14.69
C ARG A 36 5.26 3.99 13.45
N LEU A 37 5.18 4.57 12.25
CA LEU A 37 5.69 3.96 11.03
C LEU A 37 7.22 3.90 11.01
N GLU A 38 7.89 4.92 11.55
CA GLU A 38 9.36 4.95 11.72
C GLU A 38 9.84 3.89 12.73
N ASP A 39 9.07 3.66 13.80
CA ASP A 39 9.41 2.71 14.87
C ASP A 39 9.23 1.23 14.46
N ILE A 40 8.53 0.94 13.36
CA ILE A 40 8.30 -0.44 12.91
C ILE A 40 9.60 -1.01 12.33
N ASP A 41 10.08 -2.11 12.92
CA ASP A 41 11.17 -2.91 12.33
C ASP A 41 10.70 -3.55 11.02
N ARG A 42 11.05 -2.93 9.89
CA ARG A 42 10.69 -3.38 8.53
C ARG A 42 11.18 -4.80 8.22
N ARG A 43 12.22 -5.28 8.91
CA ARG A 43 12.72 -6.66 8.77
C ARG A 43 11.72 -7.71 9.23
N THR A 44 10.65 -7.31 9.91
CA THR A 44 9.59 -8.21 10.38
C THR A 44 8.42 -8.33 9.40
N TRP A 45 8.31 -7.45 8.40
CA TRP A 45 7.13 -7.34 7.54
C TRP A 45 6.79 -8.62 6.77
N TYR A 46 7.82 -9.35 6.37
CA TYR A 46 7.68 -10.57 5.59
C TYR A 46 7.89 -11.84 6.40
N ARG A 47 8.23 -11.72 7.70
CA ARG A 47 8.44 -12.90 8.52
C ARG A 47 7.12 -13.57 8.83
N LEU A 48 7.12 -14.90 8.78
CA LEU A 48 5.99 -15.70 9.21
C LEU A 48 5.81 -15.62 10.73
N ALA A 49 5.02 -14.66 11.19
CA ALA A 49 4.64 -14.56 12.58
C ALA A 49 3.86 -15.82 12.99
N ARG A 50 4.17 -16.35 14.17
CA ARG A 50 3.47 -17.50 14.74
C ARG A 50 3.44 -18.73 13.82
N SER A 51 4.60 -19.09 13.27
CA SER A 51 4.75 -20.31 12.46
C SER A 51 4.26 -21.56 13.19
N ASP A 52 4.33 -21.57 14.53
CA ASP A 52 3.76 -22.59 15.42
C ASP A 52 2.29 -22.94 15.13
N LEU A 53 1.50 -21.98 14.66
CA LEU A 53 0.07 -22.16 14.38
C LEU A 53 -0.21 -22.82 13.03
N LEU A 54 0.77 -22.84 12.12
CA LEU A 54 0.64 -23.46 10.81
C LEU A 54 1.07 -24.92 10.88
N ARG A 55 0.34 -25.79 10.17
CA ARG A 55 0.76 -27.18 9.95
C ARG A 55 2.06 -27.20 9.15
N ASP A 56 2.90 -28.20 9.40
CA ASP A 56 4.23 -28.30 8.79
C ASP A 56 4.17 -28.31 7.25
N GLU A 57 3.11 -28.90 6.67
CA GLU A 57 2.85 -28.93 5.23
C GLU A 57 2.70 -27.54 4.59
N TYR A 58 2.23 -26.53 5.33
CA TYR A 58 2.10 -25.16 4.83
C TYR A 58 3.34 -24.33 5.10
N ARG A 59 4.12 -24.67 6.15
CA ARG A 59 5.36 -23.95 6.47
C ARG A 59 6.39 -24.10 5.36
N VAL A 60 6.46 -25.26 4.71
CA VAL A 60 7.39 -25.52 3.61
C VAL A 60 7.01 -24.82 2.31
N LEU A 61 5.75 -24.39 2.16
CA LEU A 61 5.27 -23.62 1.00
C LEU A 61 5.47 -22.11 1.16
N PHE A 62 5.79 -21.64 2.38
CA PHE A 62 5.98 -20.24 2.64
C PHE A 62 7.32 -19.76 2.07
N HIS A 63 7.26 -18.76 1.21
CA HIS A 63 8.45 -18.09 0.70
C HIS A 63 8.60 -16.72 1.38
N GLU A 64 9.62 -16.58 2.21
CA GLU A 64 9.89 -15.31 2.89
C GLU A 64 10.51 -14.32 1.89
N LEU A 65 9.78 -13.23 1.62
CA LEU A 65 10.29 -12.12 0.83
C LEU A 65 11.05 -11.11 1.70
N HIS A 66 11.70 -10.14 1.07
CA HIS A 66 12.37 -9.06 1.77
C HIS A 66 12.08 -7.72 1.10
N GLU A 67 12.27 -6.63 1.84
CA GLU A 67 12.23 -5.28 1.30
C GLU A 67 13.40 -5.11 0.32
N ASP A 68 13.08 -5.00 -0.96
CA ASP A 68 14.05 -4.77 -2.01
C ASP A 68 14.11 -3.29 -2.42
N GLU A 69 14.92 -2.98 -3.43
CA GLU A 69 15.13 -1.60 -3.90
C GLU A 69 13.83 -0.95 -4.40
N GLU A 70 13.01 -1.69 -5.15
CA GLU A 70 11.76 -1.16 -5.69
C GLU A 70 10.72 -0.92 -4.59
N THR A 71 10.68 -1.79 -3.59
CA THR A 71 9.84 -1.65 -2.39
C THR A 71 10.28 -0.44 -1.56
N THR A 72 11.58 -0.32 -1.27
CA THR A 72 12.17 0.82 -0.54
C THR A 72 11.80 2.14 -1.23
N LYS A 73 12.01 2.20 -2.55
CA LYS A 73 11.71 3.38 -3.35
C LYS A 73 10.23 3.75 -3.33
N PHE A 74 9.33 2.76 -3.36
CA PHE A 74 7.90 3.03 -3.26
C PHE A 74 7.52 3.62 -1.89
N ILE A 75 8.13 3.13 -0.81
CA ILE A 75 7.90 3.62 0.56
C ILE A 75 8.38 5.06 0.70
N GLU A 76 9.60 5.36 0.26
CA GLU A 76 10.17 6.71 0.29
C GLU A 76 9.30 7.69 -0.50
N GLN A 77 8.91 7.35 -1.72
CA GLN A 77 8.02 8.17 -2.54
C GLN A 77 6.64 8.38 -1.89
N SER A 78 6.13 7.38 -1.16
CA SER A 78 4.87 7.47 -0.43
C SER A 78 4.98 8.42 0.77
N GLN A 79 6.11 8.40 1.48
CA GLN A 79 6.42 9.31 2.58
C GLN A 79 6.59 10.74 2.07
N GLU A 80 7.42 10.97 1.05
CA GLU A 80 7.60 12.29 0.42
C GLU A 80 6.27 12.90 -0.02
N LYS A 81 5.40 12.09 -0.62
CA LYS A 81 4.05 12.53 -1.03
C LYS A 81 3.14 12.82 0.16
N SER A 82 3.24 12.05 1.24
CA SER A 82 2.48 12.26 2.50
C SER A 82 2.88 13.58 3.16
N ASP A 83 4.17 13.90 3.15
CA ASP A 83 4.73 15.08 3.82
C ASP A 83 4.54 16.37 3.03
N ASN A 84 4.20 16.27 1.75
CA ASN A 84 3.80 17.40 0.93
C ASN A 84 2.37 17.86 1.27
N ILE A 85 2.21 18.50 2.43
CA ILE A 85 0.94 19.02 2.95
C ILE A 85 0.20 19.92 1.94
N PRO A 86 0.84 20.88 1.24
CA PRO A 86 0.16 21.70 0.24
C PRO A 86 -0.47 20.87 -0.89
N VAL A 87 0.27 19.89 -1.42
CA VAL A 87 -0.23 18.98 -2.44
C VAL A 87 -1.38 18.11 -1.90
N GLN A 88 -1.30 17.66 -0.65
CA GLN A 88 -2.39 16.90 -0.03
C GLN A 88 -3.65 17.72 0.17
N ILE A 89 -3.53 18.99 0.56
CA ILE A 89 -4.67 19.91 0.67
C ILE A 89 -5.30 20.13 -0.71
N LEU A 90 -4.48 20.43 -1.72
CA LEU A 90 -4.95 20.65 -3.09
C LEU A 90 -5.69 19.44 -3.63
N HIS A 91 -5.08 18.26 -3.52
CA HIS A 91 -5.71 17.04 -3.98
C HIS A 91 -7.01 16.74 -3.20
N SER A 92 -7.10 17.07 -1.91
CA SER A 92 -8.31 16.85 -1.09
C SER A 92 -9.44 17.80 -1.49
N LEU A 93 -9.12 19.06 -1.80
CA LEU A 93 -10.06 20.00 -2.37
C LEU A 93 -10.54 19.52 -3.75
N ALA A 94 -9.61 19.16 -4.63
CA ALA A 94 -9.93 18.63 -5.96
C ALA A 94 -10.80 17.38 -5.88
N SER A 95 -10.48 16.44 -4.97
CA SER A 95 -11.27 15.22 -4.78
C SER A 95 -12.70 15.56 -4.37
N SER A 96 -12.87 16.49 -3.44
CA SER A 96 -14.20 16.90 -2.95
C SER A 96 -15.05 17.53 -4.05
N LEU A 97 -14.44 18.36 -4.90
CA LEU A 97 -15.13 18.98 -6.05
C LEU A 97 -15.47 17.95 -7.13
N LEU A 98 -14.53 17.05 -7.47
CA LEU A 98 -14.76 16.01 -8.46
C LEU A 98 -15.82 15.01 -8.00
N THR A 99 -15.89 14.68 -6.71
CA THR A 99 -16.88 13.73 -6.18
C THR A 99 -18.34 14.19 -6.30
N ILE A 100 -18.58 15.46 -6.63
CA ILE A 100 -19.92 15.96 -6.98
C ILE A 100 -20.39 15.35 -8.31
N PHE A 101 -19.45 15.09 -9.23
CA PHE A 101 -19.74 14.68 -10.61
C PHE A 101 -19.42 13.21 -10.89
N ILE A 102 -18.42 12.64 -10.20
CA ILE A 102 -17.95 11.27 -10.43
C ILE A 102 -17.79 10.50 -9.13
N ALA A 103 -17.77 9.16 -9.19
CA ALA A 103 -17.53 8.33 -8.02
C ALA A 103 -16.15 8.62 -7.39
N ARG A 104 -16.05 8.48 -6.06
CA ARG A 104 -14.80 8.75 -5.31
C ARG A 104 -13.61 7.95 -5.83
N THR A 105 -13.81 6.69 -6.20
CA THR A 105 -12.76 5.85 -6.79
C THR A 105 -12.26 6.42 -8.12
N SER A 106 -13.17 6.92 -8.96
CA SER A 106 -12.84 7.56 -10.24
C SER A 106 -12.17 8.92 -10.04
N ALA A 107 -12.60 9.72 -9.06
CA ALA A 107 -11.95 10.99 -8.70
C ALA A 107 -10.52 10.79 -8.18
N ASN A 108 -10.32 9.82 -7.28
CA ASN A 108 -8.99 9.44 -6.80
C ASN A 108 -8.11 8.92 -7.94
N GLY A 109 -8.72 8.14 -8.85
CA GLY A 109 -8.13 7.75 -10.12
C GLY A 109 -7.64 8.96 -10.90
N LEU A 110 -8.49 9.94 -11.18
CA LEU A 110 -8.10 11.11 -11.97
C LEU A 110 -6.97 11.92 -11.31
N ILE A 111 -7.00 12.03 -9.99
CA ILE A 111 -6.04 12.81 -9.20
C ILE A 111 -4.69 12.08 -9.01
N GLY A 112 -4.63 10.78 -9.33
CA GLY A 112 -3.42 9.98 -9.09
C GLY A 112 -3.19 9.67 -7.61
N ARG A 113 -4.28 9.46 -6.86
CA ARG A 113 -4.27 9.07 -5.45
C ARG A 113 -4.54 7.59 -5.27
N GLY A 114 -4.01 7.02 -4.18
CA GLY A 114 -4.23 5.63 -3.81
C GLY A 114 -3.52 4.62 -4.70
N ARG A 115 -2.32 4.98 -5.23
CA ARG A 115 -1.46 4.01 -5.90
C ARG A 115 -1.17 2.86 -4.95
N MET A 116 -1.34 1.64 -5.44
CA MET A 116 -1.09 0.43 -4.66
C MET A 116 0.27 -0.14 -5.02
N PHE A 117 0.91 -0.77 -4.04
CA PHE A 117 2.08 -1.60 -4.21
C PHE A 117 1.80 -2.89 -3.47
N VAL A 118 1.93 -4.00 -4.17
CA VAL A 118 1.69 -5.34 -3.60
C VAL A 118 3.01 -6.10 -3.56
N TYR A 119 3.76 -6.06 -4.65
CA TYR A 119 5.09 -6.64 -4.78
C TYR A 119 5.90 -5.84 -5.79
N SER A 120 7.22 -5.95 -5.69
CA SER A 120 8.15 -5.54 -6.73
C SER A 120 8.21 -6.56 -7.86
N THR A 121 8.88 -6.17 -8.95
CA THR A 121 9.22 -7.08 -10.04
C THR A 121 10.07 -8.27 -9.55
N ALA A 122 11.06 -8.03 -8.69
CA ALA A 122 11.98 -9.06 -8.19
C ALA A 122 11.27 -10.04 -7.22
N GLN A 123 10.41 -9.52 -6.34
CA GLN A 123 9.58 -10.35 -5.46
C GLN A 123 8.63 -11.23 -6.29
N PHE A 124 8.03 -10.69 -7.34
CA PHE A 124 7.15 -11.47 -8.21
C PHE A 124 7.89 -12.60 -8.94
N LYS A 125 9.09 -12.33 -9.46
CA LYS A 125 9.96 -13.37 -10.05
C LYS A 125 10.29 -14.46 -9.04
N THR A 126 10.65 -14.07 -7.83
CA THR A 126 10.97 -14.99 -6.73
C THR A 126 9.79 -15.90 -6.40
N LEU A 127 8.57 -15.34 -6.31
CA LEU A 127 7.35 -16.11 -6.03
C LEU A 127 7.00 -17.13 -7.12
N LEU A 128 7.41 -16.86 -8.36
CA LEU A 128 7.13 -17.73 -9.52
C LEU A 128 8.33 -18.56 -9.96
N ASP A 129 9.43 -18.52 -9.21
CA ASP A 129 10.69 -19.23 -9.52
C ASP A 129 11.22 -18.93 -10.94
N ILE A 130 11.25 -17.63 -11.29
CA ILE A 130 11.68 -17.15 -12.61
C ILE A 130 13.15 -16.74 -12.56
N ASP A 131 13.95 -17.23 -13.51
CA ASP A 131 15.33 -16.80 -13.70
C ASP A 131 15.38 -15.34 -14.18
N ASP A 132 16.28 -14.54 -13.60
CA ASP A 132 16.45 -13.15 -13.97
C ASP A 132 16.85 -12.92 -15.44
N ASN A 133 17.46 -13.93 -16.06
CA ASN A 133 17.94 -13.90 -17.44
C ASN A 133 16.88 -14.29 -18.48
N GLU A 134 15.68 -14.71 -18.07
CA GLU A 134 14.60 -15.08 -18.99
C GLU A 134 13.71 -13.87 -19.32
N PRO A 135 13.85 -13.25 -20.51
CA PRO A 135 12.94 -12.20 -20.94
C PRO A 135 11.59 -12.79 -21.34
N CYS A 136 10.51 -12.26 -20.77
CA CYS A 136 9.12 -12.63 -21.09
C CYS A 136 8.84 -14.15 -21.04
N PRO A 137 9.03 -14.82 -19.89
CA PRO A 137 8.81 -16.27 -19.76
C PRO A 137 7.35 -16.69 -20.04
N PHE A 138 6.41 -15.74 -19.99
CA PHE A 138 4.99 -16.03 -20.16
C PHE A 138 4.38 -15.39 -21.43
N THR A 139 3.30 -16.01 -21.91
CA THR A 139 2.59 -15.58 -23.11
C THR A 139 1.64 -14.41 -22.84
N SER A 140 0.74 -14.55 -21.87
CA SER A 140 -0.28 -13.55 -21.61
C SER A 140 -0.65 -13.42 -20.13
N LEU A 141 -0.87 -12.18 -19.70
CA LEU A 141 -1.42 -11.83 -18.40
C LEU A 141 -2.81 -11.23 -18.58
N LEU A 142 -3.77 -11.66 -17.76
CA LEU A 142 -5.07 -10.99 -17.61
C LEU A 142 -5.19 -10.48 -16.18
N ASP A 143 -5.18 -9.16 -16.02
CA ASP A 143 -5.36 -8.49 -14.74
C ASP A 143 -6.82 -8.03 -14.58
N ILE A 144 -7.49 -8.56 -13.55
CA ILE A 144 -8.90 -8.32 -13.29
C ILE A 144 -9.03 -7.27 -12.20
N GLY A 145 -9.58 -6.11 -12.56
CA GLY A 145 -9.64 -4.98 -11.65
C GLY A 145 -8.27 -4.34 -11.47
N ALA A 146 -7.58 -4.07 -12.58
CA ALA A 146 -6.21 -3.53 -12.59
C ALA A 146 -6.11 -2.14 -11.93
N GLY A 147 -7.25 -1.50 -11.64
CA GLY A 147 -7.33 -0.19 -11.04
C GLY A 147 -6.61 0.83 -11.90
N ASP A 148 -5.49 1.35 -11.38
CA ASP A 148 -4.69 2.35 -12.07
C ASP A 148 -3.50 1.80 -12.86
N GLY A 149 -3.35 0.47 -12.90
CA GLY A 149 -2.33 -0.25 -13.64
C GLY A 149 -0.96 -0.32 -12.97
N SER A 150 -0.77 0.32 -11.81
CA SER A 150 0.55 0.41 -11.17
C SER A 150 1.11 -0.94 -10.72
N VAL A 151 0.26 -1.84 -10.20
CA VAL A 151 0.65 -3.21 -9.82
C VAL A 151 0.90 -4.05 -11.08
N THR A 152 0.01 -3.95 -12.08
CA THR A 152 0.15 -4.60 -13.38
C THR A 152 1.50 -4.29 -14.03
N GLN A 153 1.97 -3.05 -13.91
CA GLN A 153 3.23 -2.59 -14.49
C GLN A 153 4.46 -3.36 -13.99
N ARG A 154 4.43 -3.84 -12.74
CA ARG A 154 5.52 -4.63 -12.12
C ARG A 154 5.70 -5.98 -12.78
N MET A 155 4.59 -6.59 -13.20
CA MET A 155 4.60 -7.90 -13.84
C MET A 155 4.63 -7.81 -15.37
N ALA A 156 4.22 -6.69 -15.96
CA ALA A 156 4.02 -6.55 -17.41
C ALA A 156 5.23 -6.96 -18.26
N GLY A 157 6.46 -6.67 -17.81
CA GLY A 157 7.68 -7.04 -18.53
C GLY A 157 7.98 -8.54 -18.60
N LEU A 158 7.22 -9.38 -17.88
CA LEU A 158 7.37 -10.84 -17.86
C LEU A 158 6.40 -11.55 -18.82
N PHE A 159 5.52 -10.79 -19.48
CA PHE A 159 4.49 -11.33 -20.37
C PHE A 159 4.58 -10.69 -21.75
N GLN A 160 4.39 -11.48 -22.81
CA GLN A 160 4.35 -10.95 -24.17
C GLN A 160 3.12 -10.06 -24.43
N LYS A 161 1.99 -10.39 -23.79
CA LYS A 161 0.73 -9.64 -23.90
C LYS A 161 0.15 -9.40 -22.52
N VAL A 162 -0.29 -8.19 -22.26
CA VAL A 162 -0.95 -7.81 -21.00
C VAL A 162 -2.34 -7.30 -21.31
N TYR A 163 -3.33 -7.93 -20.70
CA TYR A 163 -4.74 -7.55 -20.75
C TYR A 163 -5.14 -7.04 -19.38
N ALA A 164 -5.92 -5.97 -19.33
CA ALA A 164 -6.41 -5.39 -18.10
C ALA A 164 -7.90 -5.08 -18.23
N THR A 165 -8.65 -5.33 -17.16
CA THR A 165 -10.07 -4.94 -17.06
C THR A 165 -10.27 -4.03 -15.87
N GLU A 166 -11.25 -3.12 -15.97
CA GLU A 166 -11.66 -2.29 -14.85
C GLU A 166 -13.10 -1.81 -15.01
N ILE A 167 -13.85 -1.72 -13.90
CA ILE A 167 -15.27 -1.32 -13.89
C ILE A 167 -15.45 0.20 -13.97
N SER A 168 -14.51 0.98 -13.41
CA SER A 168 -14.59 2.44 -13.41
C SER A 168 -14.37 3.03 -14.81
N SER A 169 -15.29 3.85 -15.30
CA SER A 169 -15.24 4.48 -16.63
C SER A 169 -13.99 5.34 -16.90
N ILE A 170 -13.33 5.86 -15.87
CA ILE A 170 -12.09 6.68 -16.00
C ILE A 170 -10.83 5.81 -16.13
N MET A 171 -10.85 4.60 -15.58
CA MET A 171 -9.64 3.79 -15.48
C MET A 171 -9.17 3.21 -16.82
N PRO A 172 -10.03 2.84 -17.79
CA PRO A 172 -9.59 2.50 -19.14
C PRO A 172 -8.69 3.57 -19.77
N TRP A 173 -9.04 4.86 -19.59
CA TRP A 173 -8.19 5.96 -20.05
C TRP A 173 -6.84 5.95 -19.33
N ARG A 174 -6.81 5.74 -18.00
CA ARG A 174 -5.54 5.63 -17.26
C ARG A 174 -4.69 4.45 -17.72
N LEU A 175 -5.31 3.28 -17.87
CA LEU A 175 -4.66 2.04 -18.31
C LEU A 175 -4.12 2.16 -19.74
N SER A 176 -4.77 2.94 -20.61
CA SER A 176 -4.29 3.20 -21.97
C SER A 176 -2.97 3.98 -22.05
N ASN A 177 -2.49 4.56 -20.94
CA ASN A 177 -1.15 5.16 -20.87
C ASN A 177 -0.03 4.11 -20.72
N TYR A 178 -0.37 2.84 -20.53
CA TYR A 178 0.57 1.72 -20.48
C TYR A 178 0.41 0.84 -21.73
N VAL A 179 1.30 -0.16 -21.87
CA VAL A 179 1.32 -1.09 -23.00
C VAL A 179 0.28 -2.22 -22.84
N TYR A 180 -0.88 -1.91 -22.25
CA TYR A 180 -1.93 -2.89 -21.96
C TYR A 180 -2.99 -2.87 -23.04
N THR A 181 -3.59 -4.02 -23.29
CA THR A 181 -4.86 -4.11 -24.00
C THR A 181 -5.98 -4.05 -22.96
N VAL A 182 -6.74 -2.94 -22.94
CA VAL A 182 -7.90 -2.82 -22.06
C VAL A 182 -9.09 -3.56 -22.69
N LEU A 183 -9.70 -4.47 -21.93
CA LEU A 183 -10.85 -5.28 -22.34
C LEU A 183 -12.16 -4.72 -21.78
#